data_AF-A0A6B2CAK5-F1
#
_entry.id   AF-A0A6B2CAK5-F1
#
_cell.length_a   1.000
_cell.length_b   1.000
_cell.length_c   1.000
_cell.angle_alpha   90.00
_cell.angle_beta   90.00
_cell.angle_gamma   90.00
#
_symmetry.space_group_name_H-M   'P 1'
#
loop_
_entity.id
_entity.type
_entity.pdbx_description
1 polymer ?
#
loop_
_entity_poly.entity_id
_entity_poly.type
_entity_poly.pdbx_seq_one_letter_code
_entity_poly.pdbx_strand_id
1 'polypeptide(L)'
;MITCIVPKESFLGRRYVEEAEKGHIFYSKARFYTTQEVINMFSKYDAEPNRIMGTITDHPENLKNIDVIYNISSLEETSRYGFICIEFLKKSV
;
A
#
# COMPACT_ATOMS: atom_id res chain seq x y z
N MET A 1 -10.34 -10.11 6.18
CA MET A 1 -9.15 -10.40 5.33
C MET A 1 -8.21 -9.22 5.45
N ILE A 2 -6.89 -9.44 5.48
CA ILE A 2 -5.90 -8.36 5.53
C ILE A 2 -5.06 -8.43 4.26
N THR A 3 -4.85 -7.29 3.61
CA THR A 3 -3.91 -7.15 2.49
C THR A 3 -2.95 -6.02 2.78
N CYS A 4 -1.69 -6.19 2.41
CA CYS A 4 -0.67 -5.15 2.58
C CYS A 4 0.05 -4.91 1.26
N ILE A 5 0.30 -3.64 0.95
CA ILE A 5 0.89 -3.21 -0.31
C ILE A 5 1.89 -2.07 -0.08
N VAL A 6 2.77 -1.88 -1.05
CA VAL A 6 3.46 -0.61 -1.30
C VAL A 6 2.55 0.17 -2.27
N PRO A 7 1.84 1.23 -1.84
CA PRO A 7 0.97 1.97 -2.74
C PRO A 7 1.77 2.53 -3.92
N LYS A 8 1.29 2.34 -5.14
CA LYS A 8 1.97 2.78 -6.38
C LYS A 8 2.35 4.27 -6.35
N GLU A 9 1.50 5.08 -5.74
CA GLU A 9 1.59 6.52 -5.58
C GLU A 9 2.40 6.96 -4.35
N SER A 10 2.92 6.03 -3.54
CA SER A 10 3.82 6.37 -2.45
C SER A 10 5.22 6.72 -2.96
N PHE A 11 6.05 7.35 -2.12
CA PHE A 11 7.44 7.64 -2.47
C PHE A 11 8.22 6.35 -2.81
N LEU A 12 7.95 5.25 -2.09
CA LEU A 12 8.59 3.96 -2.32
C LEU A 12 8.01 3.27 -3.56
N GLY A 13 6.69 3.34 -3.75
CA GLY A 13 6.00 2.81 -4.92
C GLY A 13 6.49 3.43 -6.22
N ARG A 14 6.63 4.77 -6.26
CA ARG A 14 7.19 5.48 -7.42
C ARG A 14 8.60 4.99 -7.75
N ARG A 15 9.47 4.88 -6.74
CA ARG A 15 10.83 4.34 -6.93
C ARG A 15 10.79 2.92 -7.49
N TYR A 16 9.92 2.04 -6.99
CA TYR A 16 9.84 0.66 -7.49
C TYR A 16 9.31 0.59 -8.92
N VAL A 17 8.38 1.48 -9.30
CA VAL A 17 7.92 1.62 -10.68
C VAL A 17 9.06 2.08 -11.60
N GLU A 18 9.83 3.09 -11.19
CA GLU A 18 10.99 3.56 -11.97
C GLU A 18 12.04 2.45 -12.15
N GLU A 19 12.31 1.67 -11.11
CA GLU A 19 13.21 0.52 -11.21
C GLU A 19 12.62 -0.61 -12.09
N ALA A 20 11.30 -0.80 -12.09
CA ALA A 20 10.63 -1.71 -13.01
C ALA A 20 10.86 -1.32 -14.47
N GLU A 21 10.74 -0.03 -14.79
CA GLU A 21 10.98 0.53 -16.13
C GLU A 21 12.44 0.36 -16.58
N LYS A 22 13.39 0.36 -15.63
CA LYS A 22 14.82 0.07 -15.88
C LYS A 22 15.14 -1.42 -16.02
N GLY A 23 14.15 -2.30 -15.91
CA GLY A 23 14.34 -3.75 -16.05
C GLY A 23 14.81 -4.44 -14.77
N HIS A 24 14.56 -3.87 -13.59
CA HIS A 24 14.91 -4.50 -12.32
C HIS A 24 14.30 -5.90 -12.20
N ILE A 25 15.09 -6.88 -11.74
CA ILE A 25 14.77 -8.31 -11.82
C ILE A 25 13.45 -8.71 -11.14
N PHE A 26 13.06 -7.97 -10.09
CA PHE A 26 11.83 -8.22 -9.34
C PHE A 26 10.69 -7.31 -9.81
N TYR A 27 10.96 -6.01 -9.95
CA TYR A 27 9.91 -5.01 -10.14
C TYR A 27 9.38 -4.99 -11.58
N SER A 28 10.20 -5.33 -12.57
CA SER A 28 9.77 -5.43 -13.98
C SER A 28 8.67 -6.48 -14.22
N LYS A 29 8.52 -7.45 -13.30
CA LYS A 29 7.48 -8.49 -13.35
C LYS A 29 6.32 -8.23 -12.38
N ALA A 30 6.44 -7.23 -11.53
CA ALA A 30 5.45 -6.91 -10.52
C ALA A 30 4.30 -6.08 -11.10
N ARG A 31 3.14 -6.16 -10.46
CA ARG A 31 2.03 -5.22 -10.69
C ARG A 31 1.93 -4.30 -9.50
N PHE A 32 1.98 -3.00 -9.75
CA PHE A 32 1.86 -1.97 -8.73
C PHE A 32 0.43 -1.45 -8.72
N TYR A 33 -0.18 -1.45 -7.54
CA TYR A 33 -1.55 -1.01 -7.34
C TYR A 33 -1.59 0.23 -6.46
N THR A 34 -2.52 1.11 -6.77
CA THR A 34 -2.93 2.18 -5.85
C THR A 34 -3.78 1.61 -4.72
N THR A 35 -3.87 2.34 -3.61
CA THR A 35 -4.76 1.93 -2.50
C THR A 35 -6.21 1.80 -2.98
N GLN A 36 -6.66 2.73 -3.82
CA GLN A 36 -8.01 2.72 -4.37
C GLN A 36 -8.29 1.51 -5.27
N GLU A 37 -7.32 1.10 -6.10
CA GLU A 37 -7.46 -0.09 -6.95
C GLU A 37 -7.66 -1.36 -6.11
N VAL A 38 -6.92 -1.51 -5.01
CA VAL A 38 -7.09 -2.65 -4.11
C VAL A 38 -8.47 -2.62 -3.45
N ILE A 39 -8.93 -1.47 -2.97
CA ILE A 39 -10.28 -1.34 -2.39
C ILE A 39 -11.34 -1.75 -3.41
N ASN A 40 -11.24 -1.24 -4.64
CA ASN A 40 -12.17 -1.57 -5.72
C ASN A 40 -12.18 -3.06 -6.09
N MET A 41 -11.05 -3.77 -5.93
CA MET A 41 -11.02 -5.22 -6.13
C MET A 41 -11.83 -5.97 -5.08
N PHE A 42 -11.75 -5.55 -3.83
CA PHE A 42 -12.41 -6.20 -2.69
C PHE A 42 -13.90 -5.84 -2.64
N SER A 43 -14.28 -4.62 -3.04
CA SER A 43 -15.69 -4.21 -3.14
C SER A 43 -16.50 -5.09 -4.10
N LYS A 44 -15.87 -5.71 -5.11
CA LYS A 44 -16.53 -6.69 -6.00
C LYS A 44 -16.99 -7.97 -5.31
N TYR A 45 -16.52 -8.21 -4.09
CA TYR A 45 -16.84 -9.38 -3.28
C TYR A 45 -17.53 -8.99 -1.96
N ASP A 46 -18.23 -7.84 -1.96
CA ASP A 46 -18.93 -7.30 -0.80
C ASP A 46 -18.04 -7.12 0.43
N ALA A 47 -16.76 -6.80 0.21
CA ALA A 47 -15.81 -6.53 1.28
C ALA A 47 -15.44 -5.05 1.31
N GLU A 48 -15.57 -4.42 2.48
CA GLU A 48 -15.25 -3.01 2.70
C GLU A 48 -14.07 -2.83 3.66
N PRO A 49 -13.28 -1.75 3.48
CA PRO A 49 -12.21 -1.40 4.41
C PRO A 49 -12.79 -1.13 5.81
N ASN A 50 -12.27 -1.81 6.82
CA ASN A 50 -12.55 -1.57 8.23
C ASN A 50 -11.47 -0.72 8.88
N ARG A 51 -10.20 -0.99 8.55
CA ARG A 51 -9.06 -0.28 9.11
C ARG A 51 -7.94 -0.19 8.09
N ILE A 52 -7.28 0.96 8.04
CA ILE A 52 -6.07 1.17 7.26
C ILE A 52 -4.95 1.58 8.21
N MET A 53 -3.80 0.92 8.08
CA MET A 53 -2.58 1.25 8.82
C MET A 53 -1.44 1.50 7.84
N GLY A 54 -0.55 2.43 8.16
CA GLY A 54 0.63 2.75 7.36
C GLY A 54 1.91 2.78 8.18
N THR A 55 3.03 2.53 7.51
CA THR A 55 4.39 2.64 8.04
C THR A 55 5.37 2.85 6.87
N ILE A 56 6.68 2.88 7.15
CA ILE A 56 7.73 3.26 6.22
C ILE A 56 7.49 4.71 5.76
N THR A 57 7.76 5.66 6.65
CA THR A 57 7.57 7.11 6.46
C THR A 57 8.72 7.78 5.71
N ASP A 58 9.82 7.05 5.49
CA ASP A 58 10.97 7.45 4.69
C ASP A 58 11.55 6.23 3.96
N HIS A 59 12.46 6.45 3.03
CA HIS A 59 13.19 5.42 2.32
C HIS A 59 13.86 4.43 3.28
N PRO A 60 13.77 3.10 3.02
CA PRO A 60 14.30 2.08 3.93
C PRO A 60 15.76 2.30 4.34
N GLU A 61 16.59 2.84 3.46
CA GLU A 61 17.99 3.19 3.72
C GLU A 61 18.18 4.30 4.79
N ASN A 62 17.16 5.12 5.03
CA ASN A 62 17.20 6.21 6.02
C ASN A 62 16.66 5.78 7.40
N LEU A 63 15.94 4.66 7.47
CA LEU A 63 15.34 4.16 8.70
C LEU A 63 16.40 3.49 9.58
N LYS A 64 16.73 4.14 10.71
CA LYS A 64 17.71 3.62 11.69
C LYS A 64 17.10 2.60 12.67
N ASN A 65 15.80 2.68 12.88
CA ASN A 65 15.03 1.84 13.80
C ASN A 65 13.75 1.37 13.10
N ILE A 66 13.04 0.43 13.75
CA ILE A 66 11.68 0.08 13.35
C ILE A 66 10.82 1.35 13.33
N ASP A 67 10.16 1.59 12.20
CA ASP A 67 9.34 2.77 12.01
C ASP A 67 8.00 2.68 12.77
N VAL A 68 7.36 3.82 12.97
CA VAL A 68 6.08 3.94 13.65
C VAL A 68 4.95 3.42 12.74
N ILE A 69 3.92 2.85 13.37
CA ILE A 69 2.67 2.44 12.71
C ILE A 69 1.61 3.52 12.95
N TYR A 70 1.01 4.01 11.88
CA TYR A 70 0.00 5.05 11.90
C TYR A 70 -1.36 4.46 11.53
N ASN A 71 -2.43 4.87 12.24
CA ASN A 71 -3.79 4.63 11.77
C ASN A 71 -4.15 5.70 10.74
N ILE A 72 -4.57 5.27 9.57
CA ILE A 72 -4.88 6.15 8.45
C ILE A 72 -6.38 6.42 8.42
N SER A 73 -6.74 7.69 8.38
CA SER A 73 -8.14 8.14 8.43
C SER A 73 -8.72 8.51 7.06
N SER A 74 -7.88 8.71 6.04
CA SER A 74 -8.30 9.04 4.69
C SER A 74 -7.44 8.35 3.63
N LEU A 75 -8.02 8.09 2.45
CA LEU A 75 -7.31 7.41 1.37
C LEU A 75 -6.16 8.25 0.79
N GLU A 76 -6.27 9.58 0.75
CA GLU A 76 -5.19 10.46 0.29
C GLU A 76 -3.93 10.31 1.13
N GLU A 77 -4.09 10.12 2.44
CA GLU A 77 -2.98 9.98 3.37
C GLU A 77 -2.15 8.72 3.09
N THR A 78 -2.72 7.70 2.47
CA THR A 78 -2.03 6.43 2.16
C THR A 78 -0.80 6.63 1.27
N SER A 79 -0.79 7.66 0.43
CA SER A 79 0.35 8.01 -0.43
C SER A 79 1.59 8.49 0.35
N ARG A 80 1.44 8.84 1.63
CA ARG A 80 2.56 9.28 2.50
C ARG A 80 3.38 8.12 3.06
N TYR A 81 2.86 6.90 2.98
CA TYR A 81 3.45 5.72 3.60
C TYR A 81 3.96 4.76 2.53
N GLY A 82 5.20 4.28 2.68
CA GLY A 82 5.83 3.32 1.78
C GLY A 82 5.24 1.91 1.90
N PHE A 83 4.53 1.61 2.99
CA PHE A 83 3.83 0.35 3.16
C PHE A 83 2.54 0.55 3.95
N ILE A 84 1.44 -0.03 3.47
CA ILE A 84 0.15 0.02 4.15
C ILE A 84 -0.44 -1.38 4.29
N CYS A 85 -1.29 -1.56 5.29
CA CYS A 85 -2.17 -2.71 5.42
C CYS A 85 -3.62 -2.23 5.51
N ILE A 86 -4.51 -2.92 4.81
CA ILE A 86 -5.95 -2.70 4.81
C ILE A 86 -6.61 -3.96 5.35
N GLU A 87 -7.36 -3.80 6.43
CA GLU A 87 -8.29 -4.81 6.91
C GLU A 87 -9.63 -4.63 6.20
N PHE A 88 -10.13 -5.71 5.63
CA PHE A 88 -11.44 -5.78 4.99
C PHE A 88 -12.39 -6.69 5.76
N LEU A 89 -13.62 -6.23 5.96
CA LEU A 89 -14.73 -7.01 6.49
C LEU A 89 -15.73 -7.30 5.37
N LYS A 90 -16.21 -8.54 5.31
CA LYS A 90 -17.31 -8.90 4.43
C LYS A 90 -18.60 -8.32 5.00
N LYS A 91 -19.39 -7.64 4.17
CA LYS A 91 -20.75 -7.25 4.55
C LYS A 91 -21.55 -8.53 4.80
N SER A 92 -22.11 -8.62 6.00
CA SER A 92 -23.17 -9.58 6.26
C SER A 92 -24.42 -9.01 5.60
N VAL A 93 -24.89 -9.71 4.56
CA VAL A 93 -26.22 -9.46 3.96
C VAL A 93 -27.28 -10.03 4.89
#